data_AF-A0A0C3PRA7-F1
#
_entry.id   AF-A0A0C3PRA7-F1
#
_cell.length_a   1.000
_cell.length_b   1.000
_cell.length_c   1.000
_cell.angle_alpha   90.00
_cell.angle_beta   90.00
_cell.angle_gamma   90.00
#
_symmetry.space_group_name_H-M   'P 1'
#
loop_
_entity.id
_entity.type
_entity.pdbx_description
1 polymer ?
#
loop_
_entity_poly.entity_id
_entity_poly.type
_entity_poly.pdbx_seq_one_letter_code
_entity_poly.pdbx_strand_id
1 'polypeptide(L)' 'MSAFPELSGNDHEKLVKLDEDWLKSEDGKKRWRAFVNAYEKKVKDFNFGSLIRTDAKLEYSETNTIFG' A
#
# COMPACT_ATOMS: atom_id res chain seq x y z
N MET A 1 -11.74 7.51 -5.36
CA MET A 1 -10.50 6.87 -5.87
C MET A 1 -9.63 7.91 -6.56
N SER A 2 -9.08 8.90 -5.82
CA SER A 2 -8.35 10.04 -6.42
C SER A 2 -6.86 10.09 -6.06
N ALA A 3 -6.40 9.32 -5.06
CA ALA A 3 -5.02 9.37 -4.59
C ALA A 3 -4.04 8.56 -5.45
N PHE A 4 -4.52 7.49 -6.11
CA PHE A 4 -3.69 6.61 -6.96
C PHE A 4 -4.46 6.15 -8.21
N PRO A 5 -4.82 7.07 -9.13
CA PRO A 5 -5.53 6.71 -10.37
C PRO A 5 -4.73 5.73 -11.26
N GLU A 6 -3.39 5.74 -11.17
CA GLU A 6 -2.49 4.86 -11.90
C GLU A 6 -2.55 3.39 -11.45
N LEU A 7 -3.05 3.13 -10.23
CA LEU A 7 -3.20 1.78 -9.66
C LEU A 7 -4.58 1.18 -9.96
N SER A 8 -5.54 1.99 -10.43
CA SER A 8 -6.88 1.53 -10.84
C SER A 8 -6.99 1.09 -12.31
N GLY A 9 -5.98 1.34 -13.14
CA GLY A 9 -5.98 0.93 -14.55
C GLY A 9 -5.54 -0.53 -14.74
N ASN A 10 -6.08 -1.20 -15.76
CA ASN A 10 -5.78 -2.59 -16.18
C ASN A 10 -5.90 -3.63 -15.05
N ASP A 11 -7.12 -3.94 -14.60
CA ASP A 11 -7.41 -5.03 -13.65
C ASP A 11 -6.51 -5.08 -12.40
N HIS A 12 -6.02 -3.92 -11.95
CA HIS A 12 -5.15 -3.78 -10.79
C HIS A 12 -3.82 -4.55 -10.90
N GLU A 13 -3.28 -4.75 -12.11
CA GLU A 13 -1.99 -5.45 -12.32
C GLU A 13 -0.85 -4.87 -11.45
N LYS A 14 -0.83 -3.55 -11.26
CA LYS A 14 0.16 -2.86 -10.42
C LYS A 14 -0.06 -2.99 -8.91
N LEU A 15 -1.21 -3.53 -8.48
CA LEU A 15 -1.49 -3.87 -7.09
C LEU A 15 -1.22 -5.35 -6.79
N VAL A 16 -1.01 -6.18 -7.83
CA VAL A 16 -0.68 -7.60 -7.64
C VAL A 16 0.68 -7.73 -6.98
N LYS A 17 1.67 -6.93 -7.40
CA LYS A 17 3.00 -6.88 -6.81
C LYS A 17 3.34 -5.46 -6.41
N LEU A 18 3.47 -5.23 -5.10
CA LEU A 18 3.88 -3.97 -4.51
C LEU A 18 5.38 -3.74 -4.73
N ASP A 19 5.71 -2.53 -5.15
CA ASP A 19 7.08 -2.07 -5.29
C ASP A 19 7.53 -1.43 -3.95
N GLU A 20 8.38 -2.17 -3.22
CA GLU A 20 8.87 -1.75 -1.91
C GLU A 20 9.76 -0.50 -1.99
N ASP A 21 10.61 -0.40 -3.02
CA ASP A 21 11.49 0.74 -3.22
C ASP A 21 10.68 2.01 -3.47
N TRP A 22 9.62 1.91 -4.27
CA TRP A 22 8.70 3.02 -4.51
C TRP A 22 7.93 3.41 -3.24
N LEU A 23 7.44 2.45 -2.44
CA LEU A 23 6.76 2.73 -1.18
C LEU A 23 7.69 3.38 -0.13
N LYS A 24 8.96 2.97 -0.11
CA LYS A 24 9.99 3.54 0.80
C LYS A 24 10.52 4.89 0.32
N SER A 25 10.28 5.25 -0.94
CA SER A 25 10.66 6.54 -1.50
C SER A 25 9.95 7.71 -0.81
N GLU A 26 10.57 8.90 -0.86
CA GLU A 26 10.01 10.10 -0.26
C GLU A 26 8.66 10.51 -0.89
N ASP A 27 8.48 10.29 -2.19
CA ASP A 27 7.23 10.58 -2.88
C ASP A 27 6.14 9.59 -2.47
N GLY A 28 6.46 8.29 -2.45
CA GLY A 28 5.56 7.22 -2.03
C GLY A 28 5.05 7.44 -0.60
N LYS A 29 5.95 7.73 0.35
CA LYS A 29 5.58 8.06 1.74
C LYS A 29 4.67 9.29 1.84
N LYS A 30 4.91 10.33 1.05
CA LYS A 30 4.07 11.54 1.06
C LYS A 30 2.67 11.25 0.54
N ARG A 31 2.55 10.53 -0.58
CA ARG A 31 1.25 10.14 -1.15
C ARG A 31 0.49 9.20 -0.22
N TRP A 32 1.16 8.19 0.34
CA TRP A 32 0.57 7.27 1.31
C TRP A 32 0.00 8.01 2.53
N ARG A 33 0.77 8.92 3.13
CA ARG A 33 0.28 9.74 4.25
C ARG A 33 -0.93 10.59 3.90
N ALA A 34 -0.93 11.22 2.72
CA ALA A 34 -2.08 12.02 2.27
C ALA A 34 -3.34 11.16 2.09
N PHE A 35 -3.18 9.94 1.57
CA PHE A 35 -4.28 8.98 1.43
C PHE A 35 -4.78 8.48 2.78
N VAL A 36 -3.88 8.01 3.64
CA VAL A 36 -4.19 7.41 4.94
C VAL A 36 -4.81 8.42 5.90
N ASN A 37 -4.31 9.66 5.95
CA ASN A 37 -4.88 10.70 6.82
C ASN A 37 -6.33 11.07 6.46
N ALA A 38 -6.80 10.78 5.25
CA ALA A 38 -8.22 10.94 4.90
C ALA A 38 -9.14 9.99 5.69
N TYR A 39 -8.58 8.93 6.28
CA TYR A 39 -9.29 7.91 7.05
C TYR A 39 -9.09 8.06 8.57
N GLU A 40 -8.27 9.00 9.04
CA GLU A 40 -7.99 9.22 10.48
C GLU A 40 -9.26 9.33 11.33
N LYS A 41 -10.28 10.01 10.82
CA LYS A 41 -11.56 10.22 11.53
C LYS A 41 -12.63 9.17 11.20
N LYS A 42 -12.35 8.24 10.29
CA LYS A 42 -13.29 7.21 9.82
C LYS A 42 -12.89 5.81 10.29
N VAL A 43 -11.60 5.55 10.43
CA VAL A 43 -11.01 4.28 10.81
C VAL A 43 -10.21 4.51 12.08
N LYS A 44 -10.63 3.89 13.18
CA LYS A 44 -10.07 4.10 14.52
C LYS A 44 -8.58 3.75 14.61
N ASP A 45 -8.18 2.68 13.92
CA ASP A 45 -6.82 2.13 13.95
C ASP A 45 -6.20 2.17 12.55
N PHE A 46 -6.34 3.31 11.86
CA PHE A 46 -5.91 3.48 10.47
C PHE A 46 -4.39 3.34 10.27
N ASN A 47 -3.61 3.50 11.34
CA ASN A 47 -2.15 3.39 11.39
C ASN A 47 -1.70 2.10 12.10
N PHE A 48 -2.59 1.11 12.24
CA PHE A 48 -2.25 -0.15 12.88
C PHE A 48 -1.30 -0.95 12.00
N GLY A 49 -0.10 -1.15 12.53
CA GLY A 49 0.96 -1.89 11.87
C GLY A 49 0.51 -3.30 11.49
N SER A 50 0.30 -3.53 10.20
CA SER A 50 -0.29 -4.76 9.68
C SER A 50 0.68 -5.47 8.76
N LEU A 51 0.66 -6.80 8.83
CA LEU A 51 1.48 -7.65 7.99
C LEU A 51 0.80 -7.84 6.62
N ILE A 52 1.43 -7.32 5.56
CA ILE A 52 0.86 -7.29 4.20
C ILE A 52 1.77 -8.08 3.26
N ARG A 53 1.18 -8.80 2.31
CA ARG A 53 1.93 -9.49 1.25
C ARG A 53 2.37 -8.51 0.19
N THR A 54 3.63 -8.59 -0.24
CA THR A 54 4.12 -7.76 -1.35
C THR A 54 3.57 -8.26 -2.68
N ASP A 55 3.50 -9.57 -2.90
CA ASP A 55 2.81 -10.19 -4.03
C ASP A 55 1.54 -10.91 -3.54
N ALA A 56 0.39 -10.52 -4.08
CA ALA A 56 -0.92 -11.08 -3.76
C ALA A 56 -1.08 -12.55 -4.19
N LYS A 57 -0.28 -13.02 -5.16
CA LYS A 57 -0.31 -14.40 -5.67
C LYS A 57 0.56 -15.36 -4.87
N LEU A 58 1.48 -14.84 -4.07
CA LEU A 58 2.41 -15.64 -3.27
C LEU A 58 1.92 -15.77 -1.81
N GLU A 59 2.45 -16.76 -1.10
CA GLU A 59 2.19 -16.96 0.32
C GLU A 59 2.97 -15.97 1.19
N TYR A 60 2.64 -15.90 2.48
CA TYR A 60 3.42 -15.13 3.44
C TYR A 60 4.79 -15.78 3.63
N SER A 61 5.84 -15.07 3.24
CA SER A 61 7.23 -15.45 3.44
C SER A 61 8.05 -14.22 3.82
N GLU A 62 9.27 -14.40 4.33
CA GLU A 62 10.16 -13.29 4.68
C GLU A 62 10.41 -12.34 3.50
N THR A 63 10.49 -12.88 2.29
CA THR A 63 10.72 -12.10 1.06
C THR A 63 9.45 -11.53 0.44
N ASN A 64 8.27 -12.03 0.83
CA ASN A 64 6.97 -11.63 0.28
C ASN A 64 6.11 -10.85 1.28
N THR A 65 6.71 -10.33 2.36
CA THR A 65 5.95 -9.72 3.45
C THR A 65 6.55 -8.37 3.85
N ILE A 66 5.69 -7.36 3.98
CA ILE A 66 6.06 -6.03 4.47
C ILE A 66 5.16 -5.61 5.63
N PHE A 67 5.67 -4.67 6.43
CA PHE A 67 4.93 -4.02 7.49
C PHE A 67 4.37 -2.70 6.97
N GLY A 68 3.03 -2.58 6.95
CA GLY A 68 2.30 -1.40 6.49
C GLY A 68 1.75 -0.55 7.62
#